data_AF-A0A7X7IS65-F1
#
_entry.id   AF-A0A7X7IS65-F1
#
_cell.length_a   1.000
_cell.length_b   1.000
_cell.length_c   1.000
_cell.angle_alpha   90.00
_cell.angle_beta   90.00
_cell.angle_gamma   90.00
#
_symmetry.space_group_name_H-M   'P 1'
#
loop_
_entity.id
_entity.type
_entity.pdbx_description
1 polymer ?
#
loop_
_entity_poly.entity_id
_entity_poly.type
_entity_poly.pdbx_seq_one_letter_code
_entity_poly.pdbx_strand_id
1 'polypeptide(L)'
;MNRSGIEAAAWRYASEGFENLLAITGDYPTGGFGGTAEPVFDLDSLGLIHLLRLMNEGLRVPGRRGSLETLPATNFFIGCVVSPFKRHERELMPQYFKLIRKIAAGAEWIIPQLGYDMRKFHEIKLLLASRRLDVPVVGNVYVLSGFVAKLFHSGKLAGCVVSDELLETCQKQAASPDKGQKFFHEFAAKQLAVFKGLGFTAGYLGGMAKAETFGKVIDLAESFGENDWRDFLPEICYSQPGEFFLFEHDAKTGMSAPDRINPDYLRSLQRRPRSKHVTLNYRVSRMVHSLAFHRGHKLYGLMTRLFRRLEKEGKPNFLGRMSYWFEKRAKYVGYGCEDCGDCSLPDCAYLCPNSACSKSTRNGPCGGSLDGRCELDDKDCLWARAYERLKHYGESEQLTEGLPIIHDAGLKHTSAWANTYLDRDHFATLAKQQAEDNAKNNNKKADG
;
A
#
# COMPACT_ATOMS: atom_id res chain seq x y z
N MET A 1 -1.69 -16.90 -1.50
CA MET A 1 -2.04 -17.82 -0.38
C MET A 1 -3.16 -17.17 0.43
N ASN A 2 -4.08 -17.94 1.03
CA ASN A 2 -5.08 -17.37 1.94
C ASN A 2 -4.44 -17.05 3.32
N ARG A 3 -5.15 -16.34 4.20
CA ARG A 3 -4.58 -15.91 5.48
C ARG A 3 -4.10 -17.06 6.37
N SER A 4 -4.81 -18.19 6.39
CA SER A 4 -4.39 -19.35 7.19
C SER A 4 -3.10 -19.96 6.67
N GLY A 5 -2.94 -20.03 5.35
CA GLY A 5 -1.68 -20.46 4.75
C GLY A 5 -0.53 -19.49 5.02
N ILE A 6 -0.82 -18.18 5.00
CA ILE A 6 0.16 -17.14 5.33
C ILE A 6 0.58 -17.24 6.81
N GLU A 7 -0.37 -17.38 7.72
CA GLU A 7 -0.12 -17.58 9.15
C GLU A 7 0.72 -18.83 9.41
N ALA A 8 0.36 -19.97 8.79
CA ALA A 8 1.13 -21.21 8.92
C ALA A 8 2.57 -21.07 8.39
N ALA A 9 2.76 -20.34 7.28
CA ALA A 9 4.11 -20.04 6.78
C ALA A 9 4.90 -19.15 7.74
N ALA A 10 4.27 -18.14 8.35
CA ALA A 10 4.89 -17.31 9.37
C ALA A 10 5.29 -18.14 10.60
N TRP A 11 4.42 -19.00 11.13
CA TRP A 11 4.78 -19.90 12.24
C TRP A 11 5.96 -20.80 11.91
N ARG A 12 6.01 -21.34 10.68
CA ARG A 12 7.16 -22.11 10.22
C ARG A 12 8.43 -21.27 10.23
N TYR A 13 8.40 -20.06 9.67
CA TYR A 13 9.55 -19.16 9.65
C TYR A 13 10.05 -18.83 11.05
N ALA A 14 9.15 -18.52 11.99
CA ALA A 14 9.53 -18.31 13.39
C ALA A 14 10.21 -19.56 13.98
N SER A 15 9.66 -20.75 13.73
CA SER A 15 10.23 -22.00 14.25
C SER A 15 11.60 -22.37 13.65
N GLU A 16 11.86 -21.92 12.42
CA GLU A 16 13.13 -22.10 11.72
C GLU A 16 14.17 -21.01 12.12
N GLY A 17 13.79 -20.06 12.97
CA GLY A 17 14.67 -18.98 13.43
C GLY A 17 14.74 -17.76 12.52
N PHE A 18 13.82 -17.62 11.56
CA PHE A 18 13.72 -16.40 10.76
C PHE A 18 13.02 -15.30 11.54
N GLU A 19 13.71 -14.17 11.70
CA GLU A 19 13.17 -13.00 12.37
C GLU A 19 12.91 -11.86 11.39
N ASN A 20 13.51 -11.83 10.20
CA ASN A 20 13.36 -10.71 9.26
C ASN A 20 12.38 -11.05 8.15
N LEU A 21 11.23 -10.37 8.08
CA LEU A 21 10.21 -10.62 7.07
C LEU A 21 9.86 -9.35 6.30
N LEU A 22 9.86 -9.42 4.96
CA LEU A 22 9.38 -8.33 4.10
C LEU A 22 7.94 -8.60 3.66
N ALA A 23 6.98 -7.79 4.14
CA ALA A 23 5.57 -7.96 3.84
C ALA A 23 5.16 -7.29 2.52
N ILE A 24 4.77 -8.11 1.53
CA ILE A 24 4.31 -7.68 0.20
C ILE A 24 2.94 -8.27 -0.14
N THR A 25 2.19 -7.58 -1.01
CA THR A 25 0.88 -8.07 -1.49
C THR A 25 1.02 -9.18 -2.55
N GLY A 26 2.11 -9.17 -3.29
CA GLY A 26 2.36 -10.11 -4.38
C GLY A 26 1.78 -9.67 -5.72
N ASP A 27 2.27 -10.31 -6.76
CA ASP A 27 1.85 -10.11 -8.13
C ASP A 27 0.66 -10.99 -8.49
N TYR A 28 0.00 -10.63 -9.59
CA TYR A 28 -1.09 -11.43 -10.11
C TYR A 28 -0.55 -12.69 -10.78
N PRO A 29 -1.17 -13.87 -10.57
CA PRO A 29 -0.73 -15.09 -11.23
C PRO A 29 -0.92 -14.99 -12.74
N THR A 30 0.14 -15.25 -13.51
CA THR A 30 0.13 -15.29 -14.99
C THR A 30 0.27 -16.71 -15.56
N GLY A 31 0.43 -17.72 -14.69
CA GLY A 31 0.61 -19.12 -15.05
C GLY A 31 0.56 -20.03 -13.81
N GLY A 32 0.87 -21.31 -13.97
CA GLY A 32 0.82 -22.31 -12.89
C GLY A 32 0.69 -23.75 -13.37
N PHE A 33 0.67 -24.69 -12.41
CA PHE A 33 0.44 -26.11 -12.70
C PHE A 33 -0.96 -26.31 -13.28
N GLY A 34 -1.05 -26.85 -14.50
CA GLY A 34 -2.32 -27.04 -15.20
C GLY A 34 -2.97 -25.75 -15.74
N GLY A 35 -2.27 -24.62 -15.73
CA GLY A 35 -2.77 -23.32 -16.22
C GLY A 35 -2.62 -22.20 -15.20
N THR A 36 -3.24 -21.04 -15.46
CA THR A 36 -3.21 -19.89 -14.56
C THR A 36 -3.95 -20.19 -13.26
N ALA A 37 -3.26 -20.07 -12.13
CA ALA A 37 -3.86 -20.26 -10.80
C ALA A 37 -4.85 -19.15 -10.43
N GLU A 38 -5.79 -19.44 -9.53
CA GLU A 38 -6.68 -18.42 -8.99
C GLU A 38 -5.90 -17.36 -8.20
N PRO A 39 -6.24 -16.07 -8.35
CA PRO A 39 -5.64 -15.00 -7.55
C PRO A 39 -6.13 -15.06 -6.09
N VAL A 40 -5.21 -15.29 -5.14
CA VAL A 40 -5.53 -15.29 -3.71
C VAL A 40 -4.92 -14.07 -3.01
N PHE A 41 -5.73 -13.03 -2.83
CA PHE A 41 -5.38 -11.76 -2.17
C PHE A 41 -6.17 -11.55 -0.88
N ASP A 42 -6.19 -12.56 -0.03
CA ASP A 42 -6.96 -12.56 1.22
C ASP A 42 -6.44 -11.53 2.25
N LEU A 43 -5.12 -11.33 2.27
CA LEU A 43 -4.44 -10.22 2.94
C LEU A 43 -3.64 -9.43 1.92
N ASP A 44 -3.76 -8.11 1.96
CA ASP A 44 -2.77 -7.24 1.33
C ASP A 44 -1.58 -7.00 2.28
N SER A 45 -0.60 -6.21 1.84
CA SER A 45 0.63 -6.00 2.62
C SER A 45 0.35 -5.33 3.97
N LEU A 46 -0.69 -4.49 4.07
CA LEU A 46 -1.05 -3.86 5.34
C LEU A 46 -1.68 -4.89 6.30
N GLY A 47 -2.58 -5.73 5.80
CA GLY A 47 -3.16 -6.82 6.57
C GLY A 47 -2.12 -7.84 7.04
N LEU A 48 -1.13 -8.15 6.19
CA LEU A 48 -0.02 -9.03 6.55
C LEU A 48 0.85 -8.44 7.67
N ILE A 49 1.25 -7.17 7.57
CA ILE A 49 2.02 -6.49 8.62
C ILE A 49 1.27 -6.56 9.95
N HIS A 50 -0.04 -6.29 9.93
CA HIS A 50 -0.85 -6.36 11.13
C HIS A 50 -0.93 -7.77 11.73
N LEU A 51 -1.10 -8.81 10.89
CA LEU A 51 -1.05 -10.20 11.36
C LEU A 51 0.29 -10.51 12.04
N LEU A 52 1.41 -10.19 11.39
CA LEU A 52 2.75 -10.45 11.94
C LEU A 52 2.97 -9.70 13.26
N ARG A 53 2.50 -8.44 13.36
CA ARG A 53 2.51 -7.69 14.62
C ARG A 53 1.70 -8.39 15.70
N LEU A 54 0.49 -8.86 15.41
CA LEU A 54 -0.33 -9.58 16.38
C LEU A 54 0.32 -10.91 16.80
N MET A 55 1.07 -11.57 15.91
CA MET A 55 1.87 -12.74 16.26
C MET A 55 3.01 -12.37 17.24
N ASN A 56 3.68 -11.23 17.03
CA ASN A 56 4.68 -10.73 17.98
C ASN A 56 4.06 -10.34 19.35
N GLU A 57 2.81 -9.88 19.36
CA GLU A 57 2.09 -9.54 20.60
C GLU A 57 1.50 -10.77 21.33
N GLY A 58 1.62 -11.98 20.76
CA GLY A 58 0.92 -13.18 21.21
C GLY A 58 -0.49 -13.24 20.63
N LEU A 59 -0.63 -13.88 19.47
CA LEU A 59 -1.87 -13.93 18.72
C LEU A 59 -2.98 -14.62 19.53
N ARG A 60 -4.12 -13.95 19.70
CA ARG A 60 -5.28 -14.50 20.42
C ARG A 60 -6.22 -15.21 19.45
N VAL A 61 -6.48 -16.48 19.69
CA VAL A 61 -7.33 -17.34 18.83
C VAL A 61 -8.42 -18.02 19.64
N PRO A 62 -9.57 -18.37 19.04
CA PRO A 62 -10.56 -19.22 19.69
C PRO A 62 -9.97 -20.60 20.02
N GLY A 63 -9.96 -20.96 21.31
CA GLY A 63 -9.54 -22.27 21.80
C GLY A 63 -10.61 -23.34 21.58
N ARG A 64 -10.23 -24.62 21.76
CA ARG A 64 -11.12 -25.77 21.49
C ARG A 64 -12.42 -25.78 22.30
N ARG A 65 -12.40 -25.14 23.48
CA ARG A 65 -13.55 -25.04 24.40
C ARG A 65 -14.28 -23.69 24.32
N GLY A 66 -13.98 -22.88 23.32
CA GLY A 66 -14.59 -21.56 23.11
C GLY A 66 -13.97 -20.41 23.93
N SER A 67 -13.05 -20.70 24.86
CA SER A 67 -12.22 -19.69 25.51
C SER A 67 -11.17 -19.13 24.55
N LEU A 68 -10.84 -17.85 24.63
CA LEU A 68 -9.71 -17.29 23.88
C LEU A 68 -8.39 -17.82 24.45
N GLU A 69 -7.54 -18.35 23.58
CA GLU A 69 -6.18 -18.81 23.89
C GLU A 69 -5.19 -17.80 23.31
N THR A 70 -4.09 -17.55 24.02
CA THR A 70 -2.99 -16.69 23.55
C THR A 70 -1.85 -17.60 23.10
N LEU A 71 -1.46 -17.50 21.83
CA LEU A 71 -0.36 -18.28 21.26
C LEU A 71 0.99 -17.69 21.70
N PRO A 72 2.08 -18.48 21.67
CA PRO A 72 3.42 -17.96 21.91
C PRO A 72 3.75 -16.78 21.00
N ALA A 73 4.41 -15.76 21.54
CA ALA A 73 4.83 -14.60 20.77
C ALA A 73 5.94 -14.98 19.78
N THR A 74 5.88 -14.41 18.57
CA THR A 74 7.00 -14.39 17.62
C THR A 74 7.90 -13.17 17.85
N ASN A 75 9.01 -13.08 17.11
CA ASN A 75 9.95 -11.96 17.19
C ASN A 75 10.33 -11.45 15.78
N PHE A 76 9.35 -11.16 14.94
CA PHE A 76 9.62 -10.68 13.59
C PHE A 76 10.00 -9.19 13.58
N PHE A 77 11.11 -8.85 12.91
CA PHE A 77 11.45 -7.52 12.44
C PHE A 77 10.80 -7.26 11.07
N ILE A 78 9.69 -6.51 11.08
CA ILE A 78 8.75 -6.49 9.96
C ILE A 78 9.08 -5.36 8.97
N GLY A 79 9.39 -5.72 7.73
CA GLY A 79 9.67 -4.79 6.64
C GLY A 79 8.45 -4.53 5.75
N CYS A 80 8.46 -3.38 5.06
CA CYS A 80 7.44 -3.07 4.06
C CYS A 80 8.00 -2.37 2.81
N VAL A 81 7.18 -2.37 1.75
CA VAL A 81 7.52 -1.75 0.45
C VAL A 81 6.69 -0.50 0.18
N VAL A 82 7.28 0.51 -0.47
CA VAL A 82 6.59 1.69 -1.03
C VAL A 82 7.00 1.93 -2.50
N SER A 83 6.09 2.37 -3.35
CA SER A 83 6.39 2.67 -4.76
C SER A 83 6.39 4.19 -5.02
N PRO A 84 7.54 4.89 -4.95
CA PRO A 84 7.61 6.35 -5.10
C PRO A 84 7.62 6.82 -6.58
N PHE A 85 7.85 5.91 -7.53
CA PHE A 85 7.95 6.20 -8.96
C PHE A 85 6.56 6.25 -9.60
N LYS A 86 5.87 7.38 -9.40
CA LYS A 86 4.53 7.64 -9.92
C LYS A 86 4.47 9.00 -10.59
N ARG A 87 3.97 8.99 -11.82
CA ARG A 87 3.87 10.19 -12.66
C ARG A 87 2.84 11.17 -12.11
N HIS A 88 1.73 10.68 -11.56
CA HIS A 88 0.64 11.55 -11.13
C HIS A 88 0.48 11.59 -9.61
N GLU A 89 0.09 12.76 -9.10
CA GLU A 89 -0.24 12.98 -7.69
C GLU A 89 -1.29 11.98 -7.17
N ARG A 90 -2.34 11.72 -7.97
CA ARG A 90 -3.40 10.75 -7.64
C ARG A 90 -2.90 9.31 -7.51
N GLU A 91 -1.68 9.03 -7.92
CA GLU A 91 -1.03 7.73 -7.74
C GLU A 91 0.02 7.77 -6.64
N LEU A 92 0.84 8.83 -6.58
CA LEU A 92 1.93 8.95 -5.60
C LEU A 92 1.39 9.10 -4.17
N MET A 93 0.45 10.03 -3.95
CA MET A 93 -0.03 10.33 -2.61
C MET A 93 -0.67 9.12 -1.92
N PRO A 94 -1.50 8.30 -2.58
CA PRO A 94 -1.99 7.05 -1.99
C PRO A 94 -0.89 6.04 -1.61
N GLN A 95 0.25 6.01 -2.30
CA GLN A 95 1.39 5.16 -1.91
C GLN A 95 2.00 5.65 -0.59
N TYR A 96 2.18 6.97 -0.46
CA TYR A 96 2.69 7.61 0.75
C TYR A 96 1.74 7.46 1.93
N PHE A 97 0.43 7.61 1.71
CA PHE A 97 -0.55 7.38 2.77
C PHE A 97 -0.58 5.93 3.23
N LYS A 98 -0.49 4.97 2.29
CA LYS A 98 -0.36 3.56 2.62
C LYS A 98 0.95 3.26 3.37
N LEU A 99 2.05 3.92 3.04
CA LEU A 99 3.31 3.78 3.78
C LEU A 99 3.15 4.20 5.25
N ILE A 100 2.52 5.36 5.51
CA ILE A 100 2.24 5.82 6.87
C ILE A 100 1.39 4.78 7.62
N ARG A 101 0.36 4.22 6.98
CA ARG A 101 -0.44 3.13 7.57
C ARG A 101 0.36 1.89 7.84
N LYS A 102 1.27 1.49 6.95
CA LYS A 102 2.15 0.32 7.13
C LYS A 102 3.02 0.46 8.38
N ILE A 103 3.60 1.63 8.58
CA ILE A 103 4.39 1.94 9.78
C ILE A 103 3.49 1.87 11.02
N ALA A 104 2.33 2.53 11.00
CA ALA A 104 1.37 2.48 12.11
C ALA A 104 0.87 1.06 12.44
N ALA A 105 0.76 0.19 11.43
CA ALA A 105 0.36 -1.20 11.58
C ALA A 105 1.46 -2.10 12.16
N GLY A 106 2.72 -1.64 12.21
CA GLY A 106 3.84 -2.38 12.79
C GLY A 106 5.02 -2.65 11.86
N ALA A 107 5.12 -1.99 10.71
CA ALA A 107 6.34 -2.07 9.90
C ALA A 107 7.46 -1.22 10.54
N GLU A 108 8.65 -1.80 10.62
CA GLU A 108 9.82 -1.27 11.31
C GLU A 108 10.97 -0.92 10.38
N TRP A 109 10.90 -1.32 9.10
CA TRP A 109 11.85 -0.89 8.07
C TRP A 109 11.20 -0.85 6.68
N ILE A 110 11.79 -0.09 5.78
CA ILE A 110 11.22 0.22 4.46
C ILE A 110 12.23 -0.10 3.37
N ILE A 111 11.77 -0.75 2.30
CA ILE A 111 12.50 -0.81 1.03
C ILE A 111 11.61 -0.21 -0.08
N PRO A 112 12.04 0.89 -0.74
CA PRO A 112 11.31 1.41 -1.87
C PRO A 112 11.43 0.49 -3.08
N GLN A 113 10.41 0.53 -3.94
CA GLN A 113 10.45 -0.12 -5.25
C GLN A 113 11.58 0.48 -6.09
N LEU A 114 12.07 -0.31 -7.05
CA LEU A 114 13.15 0.10 -7.95
C LEU A 114 12.75 1.30 -8.82
N GLY A 115 13.72 2.20 -9.02
CA GLY A 115 13.66 3.27 -10.01
C GLY A 115 14.99 4.03 -10.07
N TYR A 116 15.06 5.07 -10.89
CA TYR A 116 16.33 5.69 -11.30
C TYR A 116 16.33 7.22 -11.22
N ASP A 117 15.45 7.78 -10.39
CA ASP A 117 15.51 9.18 -9.98
C ASP A 117 15.80 9.25 -8.47
N MET A 118 17.00 9.71 -8.12
CA MET A 118 17.42 9.80 -6.72
C MET A 118 16.61 10.80 -5.89
N ARG A 119 15.96 11.78 -6.53
CA ARG A 119 15.07 12.72 -5.85
C ARG A 119 13.81 12.01 -5.36
N LYS A 120 13.29 11.03 -6.11
CA LYS A 120 12.14 10.20 -5.68
C LYS A 120 12.44 9.36 -4.45
N PHE A 121 13.65 8.82 -4.35
CA PHE A 121 14.09 8.16 -3.14
C PHE A 121 14.21 9.15 -1.98
N HIS A 122 14.80 10.33 -2.23
CA HIS A 122 14.93 11.38 -1.22
C HIS A 122 13.56 11.84 -0.66
N GLU A 123 12.51 11.94 -1.50
CA GLU A 123 11.16 12.30 -1.06
C GLU A 123 10.62 11.38 0.06
N ILE A 124 11.04 10.11 0.11
CA ILE A 124 10.64 9.19 1.19
C ILE A 124 11.23 9.65 2.53
N LYS A 125 12.52 10.00 2.57
CA LYS A 125 13.17 10.51 3.78
C LYS A 125 12.51 11.80 4.25
N LEU A 126 12.18 12.71 3.32
CA LEU A 126 11.49 13.96 3.62
C LEU A 126 10.06 13.74 4.11
N LEU A 127 9.31 12.82 3.49
CA LEU A 127 7.97 12.44 3.94
C LEU A 127 8.01 11.92 5.39
N LEU A 128 8.91 10.98 5.69
CA LEU A 128 9.06 10.42 7.03
C LEU A 128 9.42 11.51 8.05
N ALA A 129 10.39 12.37 7.73
CA ALA A 129 10.78 13.51 8.57
C ALA A 129 9.60 14.47 8.81
N SER A 130 8.82 14.80 7.78
CA SER A 130 7.65 15.69 7.89
C SER A 130 6.55 15.11 8.80
N ARG A 131 6.50 13.79 8.95
CA ARG A 131 5.58 13.07 9.82
C ARG A 131 6.20 12.67 11.16
N ARG A 132 7.45 13.07 11.43
CA ARG A 132 8.23 12.71 12.63
C ARG A 132 8.34 11.19 12.81
N LEU A 133 8.45 10.47 11.70
CA LEU A 133 8.66 9.03 11.67
C LEU A 133 10.14 8.77 11.46
N ASP A 134 10.75 8.04 12.39
CA ASP A 134 12.14 7.58 12.30
C ASP A 134 12.15 6.07 12.05
N VAL A 135 12.15 5.71 10.77
CA VAL A 135 12.10 4.31 10.32
C VAL A 135 13.25 4.08 9.34
N PRO A 136 14.10 3.06 9.55
CA PRO A 136 15.14 2.67 8.62
C PRO A 136 14.64 2.49 7.19
N VAL A 137 15.36 3.08 6.24
CA VAL A 137 15.08 2.93 4.81
C VAL A 137 16.28 2.30 4.14
N VAL A 138 16.05 1.18 3.46
CA VAL A 138 17.04 0.44 2.67
C VAL A 138 16.87 0.86 1.21
N GLY A 139 17.90 1.46 0.60
CA GLY A 139 17.87 1.87 -0.80
C GLY A 139 17.82 0.64 -1.71
N ASN A 140 17.12 0.71 -2.85
CA ASN A 140 16.98 -0.42 -3.77
C ASN A 140 17.68 -0.10 -5.09
N VAL A 141 18.80 -0.80 -5.34
CA VAL A 141 19.63 -0.68 -6.55
C VAL A 141 19.50 -1.96 -7.36
N TYR A 142 19.36 -1.81 -8.68
CA TYR A 142 19.43 -2.93 -9.61
C TYR A 142 20.47 -2.63 -10.67
N VAL A 143 21.45 -3.52 -10.83
CA VAL A 143 22.46 -3.38 -11.88
C VAL A 143 21.80 -3.59 -13.23
N LEU A 144 21.67 -2.51 -13.99
CA LEU A 144 21.05 -2.52 -15.31
C LEU A 144 21.90 -3.25 -16.35
N SER A 145 21.24 -3.56 -17.46
CA SER A 145 21.86 -3.93 -18.73
C SER A 145 21.02 -3.35 -19.86
N GLY A 146 21.54 -3.29 -21.08
CA GLY A 146 20.74 -2.84 -22.24
C GLY A 146 19.44 -3.63 -22.43
N PHE A 147 19.47 -4.94 -22.17
CA PHE A 147 18.27 -5.78 -22.23
C PHE A 147 17.28 -5.47 -21.11
N VAL A 148 17.75 -5.41 -19.87
CA VAL A 148 16.88 -5.16 -18.70
C VAL A 148 16.29 -3.74 -18.76
N ALA A 149 17.07 -2.75 -19.17
CA ALA A 149 16.59 -1.38 -19.35
C ALA A 149 15.42 -1.32 -20.34
N LYS A 150 15.51 -2.05 -21.46
CA LYS A 150 14.41 -2.15 -22.44
C LYS A 150 13.18 -2.86 -21.85
N LEU A 151 13.37 -3.89 -21.04
CA LEU A 151 12.28 -4.60 -20.39
C LEU A 151 11.55 -3.70 -19.38
N PHE A 152 12.29 -3.00 -18.52
CA PHE A 152 11.72 -2.05 -17.54
C PHE A 152 11.04 -0.85 -18.22
N HIS A 153 11.62 -0.35 -19.31
CA HIS A 153 11.02 0.72 -20.10
C HIS A 153 9.69 0.30 -20.77
N SER A 154 9.54 -0.98 -21.14
CA SER A 154 8.36 -1.45 -21.87
C SER A 154 7.02 -1.35 -21.11
N GLY A 155 7.04 -1.02 -19.81
CA GLY A 155 5.84 -0.91 -18.97
C GLY A 155 5.20 -2.26 -18.61
N LYS A 156 5.75 -3.39 -19.08
CA LYS A 156 5.23 -4.74 -18.78
C LYS A 156 5.52 -5.20 -17.37
N LEU A 157 6.58 -4.68 -16.74
CA LEU A 157 6.91 -4.95 -15.35
C LEU A 157 6.38 -3.81 -14.48
N ALA A 158 5.30 -4.09 -13.78
CA ALA A 158 4.58 -3.09 -13.00
C ALA A 158 5.48 -2.52 -11.88
N GLY A 159 5.50 -1.19 -11.76
CA GLY A 159 6.18 -0.49 -10.67
C GLY A 159 7.68 -0.25 -10.87
N CYS A 160 8.29 -0.72 -11.95
CA CYS A 160 9.65 -0.31 -12.36
C CYS A 160 9.54 0.74 -13.48
N VAL A 161 10.34 1.81 -13.41
CA VAL A 161 10.30 2.88 -14.41
C VAL A 161 11.72 3.18 -14.91
N VAL A 162 11.93 3.03 -16.21
CA VAL A 162 13.11 3.53 -16.94
C VAL A 162 12.61 4.57 -17.94
N SER A 163 13.05 5.82 -17.80
CA SER A 163 12.69 6.91 -18.71
C SER A 163 13.27 6.70 -20.10
N ASP A 164 12.74 7.43 -21.09
CA ASP A 164 13.30 7.44 -22.46
C ASP A 164 14.79 7.80 -22.46
N GLU A 165 15.16 8.83 -21.70
CA GLU A 165 16.54 9.32 -21.56
C GLU A 165 17.48 8.25 -20.98
N LEU A 166 17.04 7.56 -19.92
CA LEU A 166 17.84 6.48 -19.34
C LEU A 166 17.93 5.30 -20.30
N LEU A 167 16.85 4.95 -21.00
CA LEU A 167 16.88 3.88 -21.99
C LEU A 167 17.89 4.18 -23.10
N GLU A 168 17.86 5.39 -23.67
CA GLU A 168 18.81 5.83 -24.70
C GLU A 168 20.25 5.71 -24.20
N THR A 169 20.53 6.20 -22.99
CA THR A 169 21.83 6.06 -22.34
C THR A 169 22.23 4.59 -22.20
N CYS A 170 21.33 3.73 -21.72
CA CYS A 170 21.59 2.30 -21.55
C CYS A 170 21.87 1.60 -22.89
N GLN A 171 21.12 1.91 -23.95
CA GLN A 171 21.34 1.31 -25.27
C GLN A 171 22.68 1.75 -25.86
N LYS A 172 23.04 3.03 -25.73
CA LYS A 172 24.32 3.56 -26.16
C LYS A 172 25.49 2.87 -25.45
N GLN A 173 25.40 2.73 -24.13
CA GLN A 173 26.44 2.05 -23.34
C GLN A 173 26.51 0.56 -23.66
N ALA A 174 25.37 -0.10 -23.87
CA ALA A 174 25.31 -1.52 -24.24
C ALA A 174 25.95 -1.84 -25.61
N ALA A 175 26.12 -0.84 -26.48
CA ALA A 175 26.77 -1.00 -27.79
C ALA A 175 28.32 -0.96 -27.72
N SER A 176 28.89 -0.64 -26.56
CA SER A 176 30.35 -0.62 -26.36
C SER A 176 30.96 -2.04 -26.30
N PRO A 177 32.29 -2.20 -26.47
CA PRO A 177 32.94 -3.52 -26.51
C PRO A 177 32.75 -4.36 -25.24
N ASP A 178 32.65 -3.74 -24.06
CA ASP A 178 32.38 -4.42 -22.78
C ASP A 178 30.87 -4.61 -22.52
N LYS A 179 30.03 -4.25 -23.49
CA LYS A 179 28.56 -4.23 -23.41
C LYS A 179 28.03 -3.30 -22.32
N GLY A 180 28.78 -2.24 -21.98
CA GLY A 180 28.41 -1.24 -21.00
C GLY A 180 28.60 -1.68 -19.55
N GLN A 181 29.29 -2.80 -19.29
CA GLN A 181 29.50 -3.32 -17.93
C GLN A 181 30.11 -2.28 -17.00
N LYS A 182 31.17 -1.58 -17.44
CA LYS A 182 31.79 -0.54 -16.63
C LYS A 182 30.79 0.54 -16.24
N PHE A 183 30.00 1.02 -17.19
CA PHE A 183 28.96 2.04 -16.95
C PHE A 183 27.90 1.54 -15.97
N PHE A 184 27.35 0.33 -16.16
CA PHE A 184 26.27 -0.16 -15.29
C PHE A 184 26.74 -0.44 -13.86
N HIS A 185 27.99 -0.91 -13.68
CA HIS A 185 28.58 -1.07 -12.35
C HIS A 185 28.81 0.28 -11.67
N GLU A 186 29.37 1.25 -12.40
CA GLU A 186 29.58 2.61 -11.88
C GLU A 186 28.25 3.29 -11.54
N PHE A 187 27.24 3.14 -12.39
CA PHE A 187 25.90 3.68 -12.16
C PHE A 187 25.28 3.13 -10.86
N ALA A 188 25.32 1.81 -10.68
CA ALA A 188 24.86 1.17 -9.45
C ALA A 188 25.66 1.60 -8.21
N ALA A 189 26.99 1.70 -8.34
CA ALA A 189 27.86 2.16 -7.25
C ALA A 189 27.56 3.61 -6.85
N LYS A 190 27.34 4.50 -7.82
CA LYS A 190 26.95 5.89 -7.55
C LYS A 190 25.59 5.96 -6.85
N GLN A 191 24.61 5.13 -7.23
CA GLN A 191 23.33 5.05 -6.49
C GLN A 191 23.53 4.65 -5.03
N LEU A 192 24.40 3.67 -4.74
CA LEU A 192 24.74 3.28 -3.36
C LEU A 192 25.38 4.43 -2.58
N ALA A 193 26.32 5.16 -3.19
CA ALA A 193 26.93 6.33 -2.58
C ALA A 193 25.90 7.44 -2.28
N VAL A 194 24.96 7.68 -3.19
CA VAL A 194 23.86 8.63 -2.96
C VAL A 194 22.94 8.16 -1.84
N PHE A 195 22.59 6.88 -1.76
CA PHE A 195 21.82 6.35 -0.63
C PHE A 195 22.54 6.59 0.71
N LYS A 196 23.84 6.30 0.78
CA LYS A 196 24.68 6.55 1.97
C LYS A 196 24.66 8.04 2.35
N GLY A 197 24.88 8.93 1.36
CA GLY A 197 24.86 10.38 1.55
C GLY A 197 23.51 10.97 1.97
N LEU A 198 22.40 10.37 1.53
CA LEU A 198 21.03 10.74 1.90
C LEU A 198 20.60 10.18 3.27
N GLY A 199 21.46 9.42 3.95
CA GLY A 199 21.17 8.81 5.25
C GLY A 199 20.19 7.64 5.17
N PHE A 200 20.23 6.87 4.08
CA PHE A 200 19.61 5.54 4.05
C PHE A 200 20.45 4.59 4.92
N THR A 201 19.78 3.65 5.60
CA THR A 201 20.42 2.76 6.56
C THR A 201 21.26 1.68 5.88
N ALA A 202 20.86 1.27 4.68
CA ALA A 202 21.56 0.27 3.87
C ALA A 202 21.21 0.42 2.38
N GLY A 203 21.94 -0.31 1.53
CA GLY A 203 21.61 -0.51 0.12
C GLY A 203 21.39 -2.00 -0.18
N TYR A 204 20.24 -2.32 -0.76
CA TYR A 204 19.94 -3.60 -1.37
C TYR A 204 20.36 -3.55 -2.84
N LEU A 205 21.20 -4.50 -3.26
CA LEU A 205 21.77 -4.55 -4.59
C LEU A 205 21.35 -5.83 -5.32
N GLY A 206 20.57 -5.67 -6.39
CA GLY A 206 20.08 -6.76 -7.24
C GLY A 206 20.61 -6.68 -8.67
N GLY A 207 20.17 -7.61 -9.52
CA GLY A 207 20.47 -7.61 -10.97
C GLY A 207 21.77 -8.29 -11.38
N MET A 208 22.38 -9.07 -10.49
CA MET A 208 23.61 -9.81 -10.76
C MET A 208 23.48 -11.27 -10.34
N ALA A 209 24.09 -12.17 -11.12
CA ALA A 209 24.13 -13.60 -10.81
C ALA A 209 25.44 -14.07 -10.14
N LYS A 210 26.50 -13.25 -10.20
CA LYS A 210 27.86 -13.62 -9.80
C LYS A 210 28.32 -12.80 -8.60
N ALA A 211 28.85 -13.48 -7.59
CA ALA A 211 29.36 -12.85 -6.36
C ALA A 211 30.51 -11.87 -6.63
N GLU A 212 31.35 -12.16 -7.63
CA GLU A 212 32.47 -11.28 -8.00
C GLU A 212 31.98 -9.95 -8.58
N THR A 213 30.81 -9.94 -9.23
CA THR A 213 30.22 -8.69 -9.76
C THR A 213 29.67 -7.85 -8.62
N PHE A 214 29.05 -8.50 -7.63
CA PHE A 214 28.65 -7.84 -6.39
C PHE A 214 29.84 -7.18 -5.70
N GLY A 215 30.93 -7.92 -5.47
CA GLY A 215 32.16 -7.39 -4.86
C GLY A 215 32.68 -6.16 -5.60
N LYS A 216 32.80 -6.20 -6.94
CA LYS A 216 33.27 -5.07 -7.75
C LYS A 216 32.43 -3.79 -7.59
N VAL A 217 31.09 -3.93 -7.52
CA VAL A 217 30.21 -2.76 -7.35
C VAL A 217 30.35 -2.18 -5.95
N ILE A 218 30.45 -3.03 -4.93
CA ILE A 218 30.66 -2.59 -3.55
C ILE A 218 32.04 -1.93 -3.38
N ASP A 219 33.10 -2.54 -3.88
CA ASP A 219 34.46 -1.99 -3.83
C ASP A 219 34.53 -0.61 -4.52
N LEU A 220 33.84 -0.47 -5.67
CA LEU A 220 33.74 0.82 -6.36
C LEU A 220 32.96 1.85 -5.54
N ALA A 221 31.82 1.46 -4.95
CA ALA A 221 31.02 2.35 -4.13
C ALA A 221 31.78 2.84 -2.87
N GLU A 222 32.55 1.96 -2.23
CA GLU A 222 33.38 2.29 -1.07
C GLU A 222 34.68 3.03 -1.43
N SER A 223 35.07 3.04 -2.71
CA SER A 223 36.22 3.84 -3.18
C SER A 223 35.91 5.33 -3.34
N PHE A 224 34.63 5.72 -3.39
CA PHE A 224 34.21 7.11 -3.50
C PHE A 224 34.42 7.87 -2.19
N GLY A 225 34.75 9.16 -2.30
CA GLY A 225 34.85 10.07 -1.17
C GLY A 225 33.50 10.29 -0.48
N GLU A 226 33.54 10.66 0.80
CA GLU A 226 32.35 10.86 1.64
C GLU A 226 31.32 11.84 1.06
N ASN A 227 31.79 12.82 0.26
CA ASN A 227 30.96 13.89 -0.27
C ASN A 227 30.70 13.78 -1.79
N ASP A 228 31.30 12.82 -2.49
CA ASP A 228 31.22 12.67 -3.95
C ASP A 228 29.78 12.41 -4.43
N TRP A 229 28.94 11.85 -3.56
CA TRP A 229 27.54 11.63 -3.85
C TRP A 229 26.78 12.91 -4.23
N ARG A 230 27.25 14.09 -3.79
CA ARG A 230 26.65 15.38 -4.16
C ARG A 230 26.86 15.70 -5.63
N ASP A 231 27.95 15.24 -6.21
CA ASP A 231 28.23 15.38 -7.65
C ASP A 231 27.50 14.29 -8.45
N PHE A 232 27.35 13.09 -7.87
CA PHE A 232 26.62 12.00 -8.53
C PHE A 232 25.11 12.19 -8.57
N LEU A 233 24.51 12.81 -7.54
CA LEU A 233 23.05 12.92 -7.43
C LEU A 233 22.43 13.63 -8.66
N PRO A 234 22.94 14.79 -9.14
CA PRO A 234 22.45 15.42 -10.35
C PRO A 234 22.53 14.53 -11.61
N GLU A 235 23.48 13.59 -11.67
CA GLU A 235 23.64 12.67 -12.80
C GLU A 235 22.60 11.54 -12.82
N ILE A 236 21.92 11.27 -11.69
CA ILE A 236 21.02 10.12 -11.51
C ILE A 236 19.59 10.60 -11.22
N CYS A 237 19.10 11.48 -12.08
CA CYS A 237 17.80 12.14 -11.95
C CYS A 237 16.91 11.86 -13.18
N TYR A 238 16.68 10.58 -13.50
CA TYR A 238 15.93 10.14 -14.68
C TYR A 238 14.41 10.16 -14.50
N SER A 239 13.85 11.34 -14.23
CA SER A 239 12.40 11.56 -14.11
C SER A 239 11.65 11.35 -15.43
N GLN A 240 10.36 11.05 -15.34
CA GLN A 240 9.46 11.10 -16.50
C GLN A 240 8.95 12.52 -16.78
N PRO A 241 8.63 12.87 -18.04
CA PRO A 241 8.00 14.15 -18.36
C PRO A 241 6.69 14.38 -17.60
N GLY A 242 6.64 15.46 -16.82
CA GLY A 242 5.49 15.83 -16.00
C GLY A 242 5.29 14.94 -14.76
N GLU A 243 6.33 14.25 -14.31
CA GLU A 243 6.29 13.48 -13.07
C GLU A 243 6.05 14.39 -11.86
N PHE A 244 5.06 14.02 -11.05
CA PHE A 244 4.66 14.77 -9.86
C PHE A 244 5.63 14.51 -8.71
N PHE A 245 6.21 15.56 -8.12
CA PHE A 245 6.97 15.51 -6.87
C PHE A 245 6.17 16.22 -5.75
N LEU A 246 6.11 15.61 -4.58
CA LEU A 246 5.52 16.18 -3.36
C LEU A 246 6.37 17.32 -2.81
N PHE A 247 7.69 17.26 -2.96
CA PHE A 247 8.61 18.33 -2.56
C PHE A 247 9.15 19.06 -3.79
N GLU A 248 9.30 20.38 -3.71
CA GLU A 248 9.97 21.14 -4.77
C GLU A 248 11.46 20.80 -4.83
N HIS A 249 12.12 21.09 -5.94
CA HIS A 249 13.56 20.91 -6.05
C HIS A 249 14.30 22.21 -5.70
N ASP A 250 15.41 22.08 -4.99
CA ASP A 250 16.32 23.16 -4.72
C ASP A 250 17.10 23.53 -5.99
N ALA A 251 17.06 24.81 -6.37
CA ALA A 251 17.69 25.28 -7.60
C ALA A 251 19.23 25.19 -7.55
N LYS A 252 19.84 25.14 -6.37
CA LYS A 252 21.30 25.06 -6.22
C LYS A 252 21.80 23.63 -6.21
N THR A 253 21.11 22.75 -5.48
CA THR A 253 21.55 21.35 -5.30
C THR A 253 20.86 20.36 -6.23
N GLY A 254 19.75 20.74 -6.86
CA GLY A 254 18.88 19.86 -7.64
C GLY A 254 18.10 18.84 -6.81
N MET A 255 18.29 18.81 -5.49
CA MET A 255 17.65 17.87 -4.57
C MET A 255 16.25 18.32 -4.18
N SER A 256 15.40 17.39 -3.74
CA SER A 256 14.16 17.74 -3.07
C SER A 256 14.40 18.64 -1.84
N ALA A 257 13.66 19.73 -1.74
CA ALA A 257 13.79 20.73 -0.70
C ALA A 257 12.97 20.32 0.54
N PRO A 258 13.61 20.14 1.71
CA PRO A 258 12.95 19.63 2.92
C PRO A 258 11.86 20.56 3.47
N ASP A 259 11.98 21.86 3.21
CA ASP A 259 11.14 22.93 3.72
C ASP A 259 10.04 23.37 2.74
N ARG A 260 10.03 22.85 1.50
CA ARG A 260 9.14 23.30 0.43
C ARG A 260 8.32 22.15 -0.15
N ILE A 261 7.08 22.03 0.33
CA ILE A 261 6.07 21.16 -0.27
C ILE A 261 5.57 21.81 -1.57
N ASN A 262 5.31 20.97 -2.58
CA ASN A 262 4.79 21.37 -3.87
C ASN A 262 3.57 22.32 -3.72
N PRO A 263 3.66 23.56 -4.23
CA PRO A 263 2.63 24.56 -4.03
C PRO A 263 1.34 24.25 -4.80
N ASP A 264 1.41 23.52 -5.93
CA ASP A 264 0.21 23.04 -6.62
C ASP A 264 -0.54 22.00 -5.78
N TYR A 265 0.21 21.09 -5.13
CA TYR A 265 -0.38 20.17 -4.18
C TYR A 265 -1.06 20.92 -3.03
N LEU A 266 -0.37 21.87 -2.38
CA LEU A 266 -0.98 22.67 -1.30
C LEU A 266 -2.22 23.45 -1.76
N ARG A 267 -2.16 24.12 -2.92
CA ARG A 267 -3.31 24.82 -3.51
C ARG A 267 -4.48 23.88 -3.77
N SER A 268 -4.19 22.66 -4.20
CA SER A 268 -5.21 21.67 -4.53
C SER A 268 -5.88 21.05 -3.30
N LEU A 269 -5.29 21.16 -2.10
CA LEU A 269 -5.93 20.82 -0.83
C LEU A 269 -6.93 21.89 -0.37
N GLN A 270 -6.66 23.16 -0.68
CA GLN A 270 -7.52 24.29 -0.31
C GLN A 270 -8.75 24.43 -1.22
N ARG A 271 -8.67 23.91 -2.45
CA ARG A 271 -9.75 23.96 -3.44
C ARG A 271 -10.46 22.62 -3.50
N ARG A 272 -11.72 22.60 -3.96
CA ARG A 272 -12.43 21.36 -4.31
C ARG A 272 -12.13 21.01 -5.77
N PRO A 273 -11.06 20.23 -6.08
CA PRO A 273 -10.71 19.93 -7.48
C PRO A 273 -11.89 19.26 -8.18
N ARG A 274 -12.21 19.69 -9.40
CA ARG A 274 -13.19 18.99 -10.23
C ARG A 274 -12.60 17.64 -10.62
N SER A 275 -13.36 16.56 -10.39
CA SER A 275 -12.97 15.22 -10.81
C SER A 275 -14.18 14.50 -11.42
N LYS A 276 -13.97 13.82 -12.55
CA LYS A 276 -14.97 12.94 -13.19
C LYS A 276 -15.43 11.81 -12.26
N HIS A 277 -14.65 11.50 -11.22
CA HIS A 277 -14.94 10.42 -10.28
C HIS A 277 -15.88 10.84 -9.14
N VAL A 278 -16.14 12.15 -8.98
CA VAL A 278 -17.09 12.69 -8.01
C VAL A 278 -18.48 12.74 -8.66
N THR A 279 -19.10 11.57 -8.77
CA THR A 279 -20.42 11.41 -9.41
C THR A 279 -21.55 11.79 -8.46
N LEU A 280 -22.75 12.04 -9.00
CA LEU A 280 -23.96 12.26 -8.19
C LEU A 280 -24.22 11.09 -7.23
N ASN A 281 -24.06 9.85 -7.72
CA ASN A 281 -24.19 8.65 -6.90
C ASN A 281 -23.27 8.73 -5.68
N TYR A 282 -21.97 9.03 -5.84
CA TYR A 282 -21.04 9.18 -4.72
C TYR A 282 -21.50 10.24 -3.70
N ARG A 283 -22.02 11.38 -4.15
CA ARG A 283 -22.56 12.43 -3.26
C ARG A 283 -23.75 11.93 -2.44
N VAL A 284 -24.69 11.25 -3.11
CA VAL A 284 -25.87 10.64 -2.46
C VAL A 284 -25.45 9.55 -1.47
N SER A 285 -24.50 8.68 -1.85
CA SER A 285 -23.97 7.63 -0.98
C SER A 285 -23.40 8.19 0.32
N ARG A 286 -22.62 9.26 0.24
CA ARG A 286 -22.06 9.96 1.41
C ARG A 286 -23.16 10.50 2.33
N MET A 287 -24.15 11.17 1.75
CA MET A 287 -25.29 11.70 2.51
C MET A 287 -26.06 10.57 3.21
N VAL A 288 -26.42 9.51 2.48
CA VAL A 288 -27.13 8.35 3.05
C VAL A 288 -26.31 7.70 4.16
N HIS A 289 -24.99 7.53 3.96
CA HIS A 289 -24.11 6.97 4.98
C HIS A 289 -24.08 7.82 6.25
N SER A 290 -23.91 9.15 6.11
CA SER A 290 -23.88 10.07 7.25
C SER A 290 -25.18 10.05 8.07
N LEU A 291 -26.32 9.84 7.42
CA LEU A 291 -27.63 9.82 8.08
C LEU A 291 -27.94 8.47 8.73
N ALA A 292 -27.69 7.38 8.03
CA ALA A 292 -28.18 6.05 8.40
C ALA A 292 -27.12 5.14 9.03
N PHE A 293 -25.84 5.26 8.64
CA PHE A 293 -24.78 4.32 9.00
C PHE A 293 -23.79 4.88 10.03
N HIS A 294 -23.84 6.17 10.35
CA HIS A 294 -23.00 6.75 11.38
C HIS A 294 -23.43 6.28 12.79
N ARG A 295 -22.53 5.56 13.48
CA ARG A 295 -22.78 5.02 14.81
C ARG A 295 -23.06 6.15 15.81
N GLY A 296 -24.02 5.93 16.71
CA GLY A 296 -24.43 6.93 17.72
C GLY A 296 -25.54 7.89 17.28
N HIS A 297 -25.94 7.90 16.01
CA HIS A 297 -27.07 8.70 15.56
C HIS A 297 -28.43 8.00 15.83
N LYS A 298 -29.51 8.78 16.04
CA LYS A 298 -30.85 8.23 16.37
C LYS A 298 -31.36 7.24 15.32
N LEU A 299 -31.10 7.50 14.04
CA LEU A 299 -31.51 6.64 12.94
C LEU A 299 -30.78 5.29 12.95
N TYR A 300 -29.49 5.28 13.27
CA TYR A 300 -28.71 4.03 13.42
C TYR A 300 -29.36 3.11 14.46
N GLY A 301 -29.69 3.64 15.64
CA GLY A 301 -30.34 2.87 16.71
C GLY A 301 -31.72 2.32 16.31
N LEU A 302 -32.49 3.07 15.51
CA LEU A 302 -33.77 2.60 14.96
C LEU A 302 -33.55 1.44 13.98
N MET A 303 -32.61 1.58 13.05
CA MET A 303 -32.28 0.55 12.06
C MET A 303 -31.75 -0.72 12.73
N THR A 304 -30.91 -0.59 13.76
CA THR A 304 -30.46 -1.74 14.57
C THR A 304 -31.63 -2.51 15.18
N ARG A 305 -32.63 -1.82 15.76
CA ARG A 305 -33.82 -2.51 16.30
C ARG A 305 -34.64 -3.19 15.21
N LEU A 306 -34.75 -2.56 14.03
CA LEU A 306 -35.43 -3.15 12.87
C LEU A 306 -34.72 -4.42 12.41
N PHE A 307 -33.42 -4.36 12.15
CA PHE A 307 -32.65 -5.51 11.67
C PHE A 307 -32.61 -6.66 12.68
N ARG A 308 -32.61 -6.39 14.00
CA ARG A 308 -32.77 -7.44 15.03
C ARG A 308 -34.11 -8.18 14.95
N ARG A 309 -35.17 -7.53 14.44
CA ARG A 309 -36.48 -8.18 14.23
C ARG A 309 -36.54 -8.91 12.89
N LEU A 310 -35.91 -8.34 11.86
CA LEU A 310 -35.81 -8.96 10.53
C LEU A 310 -34.94 -10.21 10.54
N GLU A 311 -33.97 -10.26 11.45
CA GLU A 311 -33.02 -11.36 11.57
C GLU A 311 -32.89 -11.82 13.02
N LYS A 312 -33.53 -12.96 13.33
CA LYS A 312 -33.48 -13.60 14.64
C LYS A 312 -32.57 -14.82 14.56
N GLU A 313 -31.66 -14.97 15.52
CA GLU A 313 -30.73 -16.12 15.60
C GLU A 313 -29.91 -16.34 14.30
N GLY A 314 -29.53 -15.25 13.62
CA GLY A 314 -28.73 -15.32 12.39
C GLY A 314 -29.50 -15.78 11.15
N LYS A 315 -30.84 -15.86 11.21
CA LYS A 315 -31.68 -16.28 10.09
C LYS A 315 -32.65 -15.16 9.68
N PRO A 316 -32.62 -14.70 8.42
CA PRO A 316 -33.56 -13.69 7.95
C PRO A 316 -34.96 -14.29 7.78
N ASN A 317 -35.95 -13.61 8.37
CA ASN A 317 -37.36 -13.88 8.09
C ASN A 317 -37.71 -13.42 6.66
N PHE A 318 -38.96 -13.62 6.24
CA PHE A 318 -39.40 -13.24 4.88
C PHE A 318 -39.08 -11.78 4.52
N LEU A 319 -39.37 -10.84 5.43
CA LEU A 319 -39.07 -9.41 5.23
C LEU A 319 -37.56 -9.14 5.21
N GLY A 320 -36.77 -9.85 6.02
CA GLY A 320 -35.31 -9.78 6.00
C GLY A 320 -34.72 -10.25 4.66
N ARG A 321 -35.26 -11.33 4.08
CA ARG A 321 -34.86 -11.81 2.74
C ARG A 321 -35.22 -10.82 1.65
N MET A 322 -36.41 -10.20 1.74
CA MET A 322 -36.80 -9.13 0.82
C MET A 322 -35.87 -7.93 0.94
N SER A 323 -35.57 -7.47 2.16
CA SER A 323 -34.61 -6.38 2.40
C SER A 323 -33.23 -6.68 1.81
N TYR A 324 -32.73 -7.91 1.99
CA TYR A 324 -31.47 -8.34 1.41
C TYR A 324 -31.50 -8.34 -0.13
N TRP A 325 -32.59 -8.83 -0.74
CA TRP A 325 -32.76 -8.77 -2.19
C TRP A 325 -32.73 -7.33 -2.72
N PHE A 326 -33.43 -6.41 -2.04
CA PHE A 326 -33.41 -4.99 -2.38
C PHE A 326 -32.01 -4.38 -2.21
N GLU A 327 -31.33 -4.66 -1.09
CA GLU A 327 -29.95 -4.23 -0.85
C GLU A 327 -29.04 -4.68 -2.00
N LYS A 328 -29.05 -5.98 -2.31
CA LYS A 328 -28.19 -6.59 -3.33
C LYS A 328 -28.42 -5.94 -4.69
N ARG A 329 -29.67 -5.74 -5.09
CA ARG A 329 -30.01 -5.09 -6.37
C ARG A 329 -29.59 -3.63 -6.39
N ALA A 330 -29.88 -2.87 -5.34
CA ALA A 330 -29.52 -1.45 -5.23
C ALA A 330 -27.99 -1.27 -5.28
N LYS A 331 -27.24 -2.10 -4.56
CA LYS A 331 -25.77 -2.04 -4.54
C LYS A 331 -25.13 -2.53 -5.83
N TYR A 332 -25.70 -3.54 -6.48
CA TYR A 332 -25.26 -3.97 -7.80
C TYR A 332 -25.39 -2.83 -8.82
N VAL A 333 -26.57 -2.20 -8.90
CA VAL A 333 -26.82 -1.10 -9.84
C VAL A 333 -25.98 0.14 -9.50
N GLY A 334 -25.85 0.49 -8.22
CA GLY A 334 -25.13 1.70 -7.80
C GLY A 334 -23.61 1.59 -7.83
N TYR A 335 -23.05 0.41 -7.54
CA TYR A 335 -21.60 0.25 -7.29
C TYR A 335 -20.96 -0.95 -8.00
N GLY A 336 -21.72 -1.76 -8.74
CA GLY A 336 -21.23 -3.05 -9.25
C GLY A 336 -20.83 -3.97 -8.09
N CYS A 337 -21.68 -4.06 -7.06
CA CYS A 337 -21.38 -4.82 -5.85
C CYS A 337 -21.35 -6.35 -6.11
N GLU A 338 -20.29 -7.01 -5.65
CA GLU A 338 -20.07 -8.48 -5.74
C GLU A 338 -20.50 -9.24 -4.48
N ASP A 339 -21.41 -8.65 -3.70
CA ASP A 339 -22.12 -9.34 -2.61
C ASP A 339 -21.24 -10.05 -1.55
N CYS A 340 -20.16 -9.40 -1.12
CA CYS A 340 -19.23 -9.96 -0.13
C CYS A 340 -19.75 -10.00 1.31
N GLY A 341 -20.90 -9.35 1.59
CA GLY A 341 -21.55 -9.22 2.90
C GLY A 341 -20.81 -8.42 3.97
N ASP A 342 -19.51 -8.19 3.80
CA ASP A 342 -18.68 -7.36 4.67
C ASP A 342 -18.24 -6.10 3.92
N CYS A 343 -19.09 -5.07 3.98
CA CYS A 343 -19.07 -3.98 3.00
C CYS A 343 -18.10 -2.86 3.37
N SER A 344 -17.00 -2.74 2.61
CA SER A 344 -16.02 -1.66 2.77
C SER A 344 -16.20 -0.51 1.75
N LEU A 345 -17.45 -0.24 1.34
CA LEU A 345 -17.74 0.90 0.46
C LEU A 345 -17.29 2.22 1.11
N PRO A 346 -17.64 2.52 2.38
CA PRO A 346 -17.26 3.80 3.01
C PRO A 346 -15.74 3.99 3.03
N ASP A 347 -15.00 2.91 3.31
CA ASP A 347 -13.54 2.92 3.43
C ASP A 347 -12.81 3.11 2.10
N CYS A 348 -13.43 2.64 1.02
CA CYS A 348 -12.91 2.77 -0.34
C CYS A 348 -13.60 3.90 -1.13
N ALA A 349 -14.03 4.96 -0.44
CA ALA A 349 -14.70 6.13 -1.03
C ALA A 349 -15.88 5.76 -1.95
N TYR A 350 -16.70 4.80 -1.51
CA TYR A 350 -17.86 4.21 -2.19
C TYR A 350 -17.53 3.60 -3.55
N LEU A 351 -16.39 2.91 -3.62
CA LEU A 351 -16.02 2.03 -4.71
C LEU A 351 -15.96 0.60 -4.18
N CYS A 352 -16.66 -0.33 -4.81
CA CYS A 352 -16.63 -1.74 -4.42
C CYS A 352 -15.25 -2.32 -4.76
N PRO A 353 -14.45 -2.79 -3.78
CA PRO A 353 -13.10 -3.29 -4.05
C PRO A 353 -13.11 -4.50 -4.99
N ASN A 354 -14.08 -5.40 -4.81
CA ASN A 354 -14.17 -6.64 -5.57
C ASN A 354 -14.43 -6.41 -7.07
N SER A 355 -15.15 -5.35 -7.45
CA SER A 355 -15.42 -5.05 -8.86
C SER A 355 -14.44 -4.03 -9.45
N ALA A 356 -14.04 -3.04 -8.67
CA ALA A 356 -13.21 -1.94 -9.18
C ALA A 356 -11.69 -2.20 -9.03
N CYS A 357 -11.25 -3.22 -8.30
CA CYS A 357 -9.84 -3.58 -8.14
C CYS A 357 -9.59 -5.06 -8.50
N SER A 358 -8.69 -5.32 -9.44
CA SER A 358 -8.35 -6.69 -9.87
C SER A 358 -7.74 -7.55 -8.75
N LYS A 359 -7.07 -6.91 -7.78
CA LYS A 359 -6.54 -7.57 -6.56
C LYS A 359 -7.48 -7.46 -5.34
N SER A 360 -8.69 -6.91 -5.52
CA SER A 360 -9.68 -6.70 -4.43
C SER A 360 -9.16 -6.01 -3.15
N THR A 361 -8.12 -5.18 -3.25
CA THR A 361 -7.45 -4.55 -2.10
C THR A 361 -8.37 -3.57 -1.37
N ARG A 362 -8.37 -3.62 -0.03
CA ARG A 362 -9.16 -2.73 0.83
C ARG A 362 -8.31 -1.68 1.56
N ASN A 363 -6.98 -1.82 1.58
CA ASN A 363 -6.09 -0.99 2.40
C ASN A 363 -5.07 -0.17 1.60
N GLY A 364 -5.50 0.50 0.54
CA GLY A 364 -4.61 1.30 -0.32
C GLY A 364 -4.00 0.52 -1.49
N PRO A 365 -3.28 1.22 -2.39
CA PRO A 365 -2.84 0.69 -3.68
C PRO A 365 -1.84 -0.48 -3.57
N CYS A 366 -1.79 -1.34 -4.60
CA CYS A 366 -0.85 -2.46 -4.67
C CYS A 366 0.57 -2.06 -5.10
N GLY A 367 0.75 -0.87 -5.69
CA GLY A 367 2.06 -0.40 -6.14
C GLY A 367 2.20 -0.28 -7.66
N GLY A 368 1.49 -1.09 -8.45
CA GLY A 368 1.77 -1.14 -9.89
C GLY A 368 0.80 -0.41 -10.82
N SER A 369 -0.05 0.48 -10.30
CA SER A 369 -0.77 1.42 -11.19
C SER A 369 0.20 2.20 -12.08
N LEU A 370 -0.21 2.45 -13.33
CA LEU A 370 0.54 3.24 -14.30
C LEU A 370 -0.42 4.21 -14.98
N ASP A 371 -0.06 5.51 -15.00
CA ASP A 371 -0.91 6.61 -15.48
C ASP A 371 -2.34 6.57 -14.88
N GLY A 372 -2.42 6.12 -13.62
CA GLY A 372 -3.62 5.95 -12.82
C GLY A 372 -4.59 4.89 -13.33
N ARG A 373 -4.11 3.97 -14.18
CA ARG A 373 -4.81 2.77 -14.63
C ARG A 373 -4.32 1.54 -13.85
N CYS A 374 -5.14 0.49 -13.85
CA CYS A 374 -4.79 -0.80 -13.28
C CYS A 374 -3.69 -1.48 -14.12
N GLU A 375 -2.79 -2.22 -13.48
CA GLU A 375 -1.71 -2.96 -14.15
C GLU A 375 -2.22 -4.21 -14.91
N LEU A 376 -3.43 -4.68 -14.61
CA LEU A 376 -3.96 -5.96 -15.08
C LEU A 376 -5.12 -5.81 -16.08
N ASP A 377 -6.03 -4.90 -15.80
CA ASP A 377 -7.25 -4.70 -16.58
C ASP A 377 -7.28 -3.29 -17.15
N ASP A 378 -7.98 -3.11 -18.26
CA ASP A 378 -8.19 -1.81 -18.90
C ASP A 378 -9.19 -0.92 -18.12
N LYS A 379 -8.82 -0.54 -16.88
CA LYS A 379 -9.68 0.24 -15.98
C LYS A 379 -8.88 1.22 -15.13
N ASP A 380 -9.53 2.29 -14.68
CA ASP A 380 -8.94 3.25 -13.75
C ASP A 380 -8.66 2.59 -12.39
N CYS A 381 -7.49 2.87 -11.80
CA CYS A 381 -7.10 2.33 -10.50
C CYS A 381 -8.09 2.75 -9.41
N LEU A 382 -8.58 1.79 -8.61
CA LEU A 382 -9.48 2.02 -7.47
C LEU A 382 -8.97 3.16 -6.58
N TRP A 383 -7.69 3.13 -6.22
CA TRP A 383 -7.11 4.05 -5.23
C TRP A 383 -6.80 5.43 -5.79
N ALA A 384 -6.53 5.54 -7.09
CA ALA A 384 -6.46 6.85 -7.74
C ALA A 384 -7.84 7.55 -7.71
N ARG A 385 -8.90 6.79 -8.01
CA ARG A 385 -10.28 7.29 -7.96
C ARG A 385 -10.72 7.62 -6.53
N ALA A 386 -10.37 6.77 -5.57
CA ALA A 386 -10.70 6.98 -4.15
C ALA A 386 -10.01 8.24 -3.62
N TYR A 387 -8.74 8.43 -3.96
CA TYR A 387 -7.99 9.64 -3.63
C TYR A 387 -8.64 10.90 -4.18
N GLU A 388 -8.99 10.94 -5.48
CA GLU A 388 -9.64 12.12 -6.07
C GLU A 388 -11.01 12.40 -5.45
N ARG A 389 -11.76 11.34 -5.11
CA ARG A 389 -13.05 11.44 -4.41
C ARG A 389 -12.91 12.04 -3.02
N LEU A 390 -11.91 11.63 -2.25
CA LEU A 390 -11.67 12.14 -0.89
C LEU A 390 -11.07 13.55 -0.94
N LYS A 391 -10.08 13.78 -1.82
CA LYS A 391 -9.46 15.09 -2.01
C LYS A 391 -10.46 16.16 -2.41
N HIS A 392 -11.47 15.84 -3.22
CA HIS A 392 -12.56 16.78 -3.54
C HIS A 392 -13.28 17.36 -2.30
N TYR A 393 -13.34 16.59 -1.21
CA TYR A 393 -13.93 16.99 0.05
C TYR A 393 -12.89 17.49 1.08
N GLY A 394 -11.60 17.55 0.73
CA GLY A 394 -10.53 17.89 1.66
C GLY A 394 -10.19 16.76 2.64
N GLU A 395 -10.52 15.51 2.29
CA GLU A 395 -10.47 14.35 3.18
C GLU A 395 -9.40 13.33 2.78
N SER A 396 -8.49 13.67 1.87
CA SER A 396 -7.48 12.71 1.36
C SER A 396 -6.55 12.15 2.44
N GLU A 397 -6.27 12.92 3.50
CA GLU A 397 -5.45 12.50 4.64
C GLU A 397 -6.07 11.33 5.43
N GLN A 398 -7.38 11.12 5.36
CA GLN A 398 -8.04 9.97 6.02
C GLN A 398 -7.50 8.62 5.53
N LEU A 399 -6.88 8.59 4.33
CA LEU A 399 -6.20 7.40 3.81
C LEU A 399 -4.95 7.01 4.62
N THR A 400 -4.51 7.85 5.57
CA THR A 400 -3.42 7.55 6.52
C THR A 400 -3.91 6.88 7.80
N GLU A 401 -5.22 6.78 8.00
CA GLU A 401 -5.83 6.40 9.26
C GLU A 401 -6.42 4.99 9.23
N GLY A 402 -6.73 4.48 10.42
CA GLY A 402 -7.48 3.24 10.61
C GLY A 402 -6.65 1.96 10.53
N LEU A 403 -7.03 1.00 11.36
CA LEU A 403 -6.53 -0.36 11.33
C LEU A 403 -6.82 -1.01 9.95
N PRO A 404 -6.01 -2.00 9.51
CA PRO A 404 -6.26 -2.70 8.26
C PRO A 404 -7.62 -3.41 8.28
N ILE A 405 -8.35 -3.23 7.19
CA ILE A 405 -9.62 -3.88 6.92
C ILE A 405 -9.33 -5.27 6.38
N ILE A 406 -9.76 -6.28 7.12
CA ILE A 406 -9.66 -7.68 6.75
C ILE A 406 -11.07 -8.18 6.44
N HIS A 407 -11.26 -8.70 5.22
CA HIS A 407 -12.55 -9.22 4.77
C HIS A 407 -12.97 -10.45 5.58
N ASP A 408 -14.19 -10.50 6.10
CA ASP A 408 -14.78 -11.74 6.60
C ASP A 408 -15.49 -12.54 5.48
N ALA A 409 -14.85 -13.62 5.03
CA ALA A 409 -15.41 -14.51 4.01
C ALA A 409 -16.67 -15.26 4.49
N GLY A 410 -16.87 -15.42 5.80
CA GLY A 410 -18.06 -16.06 6.38
C GLY A 410 -19.34 -15.25 6.16
N LEU A 411 -19.21 -13.96 5.84
CA LEU A 411 -20.35 -13.08 5.56
C LEU A 411 -20.75 -13.07 4.08
N LYS A 412 -20.04 -13.78 3.19
CA LYS A 412 -20.35 -13.77 1.75
C LYS A 412 -21.81 -14.17 1.49
N HIS A 413 -22.48 -13.46 0.59
CA HIS A 413 -23.90 -13.66 0.26
C HIS A 413 -24.89 -13.46 1.41
N THR A 414 -24.52 -12.61 2.38
CA THR A 414 -25.43 -12.12 3.42
C THR A 414 -25.65 -10.60 3.30
N SER A 415 -26.68 -10.08 3.96
CA SER A 415 -26.99 -8.65 3.94
C SER A 415 -25.90 -7.85 4.66
N ALA A 416 -25.20 -6.99 3.94
CA ALA A 416 -24.19 -6.15 4.56
C ALA A 416 -24.83 -5.08 5.45
N TRP A 417 -26.04 -4.60 5.12
CA TRP A 417 -26.76 -3.71 6.03
C TRP A 417 -27.06 -4.39 7.37
N ALA A 418 -27.58 -5.62 7.34
CA ALA A 418 -27.81 -6.38 8.55
C ALA A 418 -26.51 -6.60 9.32
N ASN A 419 -25.42 -6.97 8.64
CA ASN A 419 -24.12 -7.18 9.29
C ASN A 419 -23.57 -5.92 9.96
N THR A 420 -23.71 -4.75 9.33
CA THR A 420 -23.31 -3.47 9.95
C THR A 420 -24.17 -3.15 11.16
N TYR A 421 -25.51 -3.19 11.03
CA TYR A 421 -26.42 -2.80 12.12
C TYR A 421 -26.45 -3.79 13.29
N LEU A 422 -26.01 -5.03 13.06
CA LEU A 422 -25.93 -6.11 14.05
C LEU A 422 -24.49 -6.37 14.52
N ASP A 423 -23.54 -5.51 14.15
CA ASP A 423 -22.14 -5.55 14.59
C ASP A 423 -21.42 -6.88 14.29
N ARG A 424 -21.62 -7.40 13.08
CA ARG A 424 -20.99 -8.64 12.59
C ARG A 424 -19.84 -8.40 11.62
N ASP A 425 -19.80 -7.22 11.01
CA ASP A 425 -18.80 -6.87 9.99
C ASP A 425 -17.53 -6.27 10.62
N HIS A 426 -16.57 -5.93 9.75
CA HIS A 426 -15.27 -5.39 10.17
C HIS A 426 -15.39 -4.11 11.03
N PHE A 427 -16.42 -3.28 10.89
CA PHE A 427 -16.58 -2.07 11.71
C PHE A 427 -16.70 -2.39 13.21
N ALA A 428 -17.31 -3.53 13.56
CA ALA A 428 -17.40 -3.97 14.95
C ALA A 428 -16.05 -4.46 15.48
N THR A 429 -15.33 -5.24 14.66
CA THR A 429 -14.00 -5.76 15.00
C THR A 429 -12.99 -4.63 15.21
N LEU A 430 -12.93 -3.67 14.28
CA LEU A 430 -12.02 -2.52 14.37
C LEU A 430 -12.33 -1.64 15.59
N ALA A 431 -13.61 -1.41 15.90
CA ALA A 431 -13.99 -0.64 17.08
C ALA A 431 -13.54 -1.30 18.39
N LYS A 432 -13.64 -2.63 18.49
CA LYS A 432 -13.15 -3.39 19.66
C LYS A 432 -11.63 -3.32 19.76
N GLN A 433 -10.91 -3.58 18.66
CA GLN A 433 -9.45 -3.54 18.63
C GLN A 433 -8.91 -2.15 18.98
N GLN A 434 -9.50 -1.10 18.43
CA GLN A 434 -9.08 0.27 18.71
C GLN A 434 -9.33 0.67 20.17
N ALA A 435 -10.42 0.17 20.79
CA ALA A 435 -10.65 0.36 22.22
C ALA A 435 -9.59 -0.39 23.08
N GLU A 436 -9.22 -1.61 22.69
CA GLU A 436 -8.17 -2.40 23.35
C GLU A 436 -6.79 -1.73 23.24
N ASP A 437 -6.41 -1.24 22.05
CA ASP A 437 -5.15 -0.54 21.81
C ASP A 437 -5.05 0.77 22.61
N ASN A 438 -6.15 1.54 22.65
CA ASN A 438 -6.22 2.76 23.45
C ASN A 438 -6.07 2.46 24.95
N ALA A 439 -6.66 1.37 25.44
CA ALA A 439 -6.50 0.95 26.83
C ALA A 439 -5.05 0.54 27.15
N LYS A 440 -4.40 -0.25 26.28
CA LYS A 440 -2.98 -0.63 26.42
C LYS A 440 -2.06 0.60 26.45
N ASN A 441 -2.28 1.57 25.56
CA ASN A 441 -1.47 2.79 25.48
C ASN A 441 -1.64 3.71 26.70
N ASN A 442 -2.84 3.79 27.27
CA ASN A 442 -3.06 4.56 28.49
C ASN A 442 -2.37 3.93 29.70
N ASN A 443 -2.35 2.60 29.82
CA ASN A 443 -1.62 1.92 30.88
C ASN A 443 -0.10 2.12 30.74
N LYS A 444 0.47 1.98 29.53
CA LYS A 444 1.90 2.25 29.29
C LYS A 444 2.34 3.67 29.63
N LYS A 445 1.45 4.66 29.54
CA LYS A 445 1.70 6.06 29.94
C LYS A 445 1.50 6.33 31.42
N ALA A 446 0.84 5.44 32.15
CA ALA A 446 0.66 5.54 33.60
C ALA A 446 1.82 4.87 34.37
N ASP A 447 2.48 3.90 33.74
CA ASP A 447 3.58 3.11 34.33
C ASP A 447 5.00 3.64 33.98
N GLY A 448 5.10 4.73 33.22
CA GLY A 448 6.37 5.38 32.84
C GLY A 448 6.29 6.89 33.03
#